data_AF-A0A4Y3QLI2-F1
#
_entry.id   AF-A0A4Y3QLI2-F1
#
_cell.length_a   1.000
_cell.length_b   1.000
_cell.length_c   1.000
_cell.angle_alpha   90.00
_cell.angle_beta   90.00
_cell.angle_gamma   90.00
#
_symmetry.space_group_name_H-M   'P 1'
#
loop_
_entity.id
_entity.type
_entity.pdbx_description
1 polymer ?
#
loop_
_entity_poly.entity_id
_entity_poly.type
_entity_poly.pdbx_seq_one_letter_code
_entity_poly.pdbx_strand_id
1 'polypeptide(L)'
;MDPGSNQIRELVWVKASTNAVSTWKLIQETYKNWFDVKGIWAEIDRLLEARNAIAHGLGSLTRTQQKKGDSARAKITAAGIAIVGTQIQLTEQDLERARNVCRNLIEAVDKGVSSHPLAAVV
;
A
#
# COMPACT_ATOMS: atom_id res chain seq x y z
N MET A 1 -27.19 1.94 35.00
CA MET A 1 -27.09 2.20 33.55
C MET A 1 -25.73 2.81 33.30
N ASP A 2 -24.81 2.06 32.70
CA ASP A 2 -23.48 2.55 32.34
C ASP A 2 -23.62 3.47 31.10
N PRO A 3 -23.29 4.76 31.17
CA PRO A 3 -23.41 5.68 30.05
C PRO A 3 -22.37 5.45 28.93
N GLY A 4 -21.43 4.51 29.09
CA GLY A 4 -20.41 4.16 28.09
C GLY A 4 -20.77 2.99 27.16
N SER A 5 -22.02 2.54 27.18
CA SER A 5 -22.49 1.25 26.68
C SER A 5 -22.34 1.09 25.15
N ASN A 6 -21.51 0.13 24.72
CA ASN A 6 -21.31 -0.46 23.38
C ASN A 6 -21.55 0.40 22.12
N GLN A 7 -22.72 1.00 21.91
CA GLN A 7 -23.02 1.84 20.74
C GLN A 7 -22.04 3.00 20.55
N ILE A 8 -21.66 3.71 21.62
CA ILE A 8 -20.67 4.80 21.48
C ILE A 8 -19.31 4.23 21.07
N ARG A 9 -18.90 3.09 21.64
CA ARG A 9 -17.63 2.42 21.28
C ARG A 9 -17.66 1.91 19.85
N GLU A 10 -18.78 1.35 19.42
CA GLU A 10 -19.01 0.89 18.05
C GLU A 10 -19.00 2.04 17.05
N LEU A 11 -19.66 3.15 17.34
CA LEU A 11 -19.62 4.36 16.50
C LEU A 11 -18.22 4.94 16.41
N VAL A 12 -17.48 4.98 17.52
CA VAL A 12 -16.07 5.41 17.53
C VAL A 12 -15.22 4.44 16.71
N TRP A 13 -15.42 3.14 16.86
CA TRP A 13 -14.70 2.11 16.09
C TRP A 13 -14.99 2.20 14.60
N VAL A 14 -16.26 2.28 14.19
CA VAL A 14 -16.67 2.41 12.78
C VAL A 14 -16.09 3.67 12.16
N LYS A 15 -16.13 4.80 12.88
CA LYS A 15 -15.53 6.05 12.39
C LYS A 15 -14.01 5.92 12.26
N ALA A 16 -13.34 5.33 13.25
CA ALA A 16 -11.90 5.13 13.24
C ALA A 16 -11.46 4.20 12.11
N SER A 17 -12.14 3.05 11.94
CA SER A 17 -11.84 2.06 10.90
C SER A 17 -12.13 2.59 9.49
N THR A 18 -13.23 3.34 9.30
CA THR A 18 -13.52 4.01 8.02
C THR A 18 -12.44 5.02 7.66
N ASN A 19 -12.02 5.84 8.62
CA ASN A 19 -10.96 6.81 8.39
C ASN A 19 -9.60 6.14 8.10
N ALA A 20 -9.29 5.06 8.83
CA ALA A 20 -8.07 4.30 8.70
C ALA A 20 -7.84 3.74 7.28
N VAL A 21 -8.91 3.47 6.52
CA VAL A 21 -8.82 2.92 5.15
C VAL A 21 -9.08 3.95 4.05
N SER A 22 -9.27 5.22 4.39
CA SER A 22 -9.71 6.26 3.44
C SER A 22 -8.66 6.68 2.41
N THR A 23 -7.37 6.50 2.72
CA THR A 23 -6.27 6.77 1.80
C THR A 23 -5.20 5.70 1.92
N TRP A 24 -4.42 5.50 0.85
CA TRP A 24 -3.31 4.54 0.88
C TRP A 24 -2.34 4.80 2.04
N LYS A 25 -1.97 6.06 2.26
CA LYS A 25 -1.07 6.43 3.36
C LYS A 25 -1.65 6.06 4.73
N LEU A 26 -2.94 6.33 4.95
CA LEU A 26 -3.62 5.98 6.19
C LEU A 26 -3.74 4.46 6.37
N ILE A 27 -3.97 3.70 5.29
CA ILE A 27 -3.95 2.24 5.33
C ILE A 27 -2.58 1.77 5.84
N GLN A 28 -1.49 2.23 5.24
CA GLN A 28 -0.14 1.85 5.65
C GLN A 28 0.14 2.21 7.12
N GLU A 29 -0.18 3.43 7.53
CA GLU A 29 0.02 3.89 8.92
C GLU A 29 -0.80 3.06 9.90
N THR A 30 -2.05 2.75 9.56
CA THR A 30 -2.92 1.91 10.38
C THR A 30 -2.34 0.52 10.54
N TYR A 31 -1.97 -0.16 9.45
CA TYR A 31 -1.41 -1.51 9.56
C TYR A 31 -0.05 -1.54 10.27
N LYS A 32 0.78 -0.51 10.11
CA LYS A 32 2.04 -0.36 10.88
C LYS A 32 1.78 -0.21 12.38
N ASN A 33 0.78 0.60 12.75
CA ASN A 33 0.55 0.99 14.14
C ASN A 33 -0.34 0.00 14.90
N TRP A 34 -1.35 -0.58 14.23
CA TRP A 34 -2.36 -1.43 14.86
C TRP A 34 -2.01 -2.92 14.78
N PHE A 35 -1.23 -3.34 13.76
CA PHE A 35 -0.94 -4.76 13.50
C PHE A 35 0.56 -5.04 13.36
N ASP A 36 1.41 -4.06 13.71
CA ASP A 36 2.88 -4.13 13.65
C ASP A 36 3.47 -4.58 12.30
N VAL A 37 2.75 -4.38 11.19
CA VAL A 37 3.21 -4.77 9.86
C VAL A 37 4.31 -3.79 9.43
N LYS A 38 5.59 -4.21 9.49
CA LYS A 38 6.77 -3.38 9.22
C LYS A 38 7.61 -3.91 8.05
N GLY A 39 8.48 -3.06 7.51
CA GLY A 39 9.51 -3.44 6.52
C GLY A 39 9.05 -3.57 5.06
N ILE A 40 7.84 -4.04 4.80
CA ILE A 40 7.38 -4.37 3.43
C ILE A 40 6.85 -3.18 2.61
N TRP A 41 6.48 -2.09 3.27
CA TRP A 41 5.77 -0.97 2.62
C TRP A 41 6.59 -0.23 1.57
N ALA A 42 7.91 -0.13 1.78
CA ALA A 42 8.78 0.57 0.85
C ALA A 42 8.82 -0.11 -0.54
N GLU A 43 8.71 -1.43 -0.59
CA GLU A 43 8.71 -2.19 -1.84
C GLU A 43 7.41 -1.97 -2.62
N ILE A 44 6.27 -2.01 -1.93
CA ILE A 44 4.96 -1.71 -2.54
C ILE A 44 4.91 -0.26 -3.04
N ASP A 45 5.42 0.71 -2.27
CA ASP A 45 5.40 2.12 -2.66
C ASP A 45 6.21 2.40 -3.94
N ARG A 46 7.28 1.62 -4.17
CA ARG A 46 8.05 1.70 -5.42
C ARG A 46 7.25 1.18 -6.61
N LEU A 47 6.48 0.09 -6.41
CA LEU A 47 5.60 -0.48 -7.44
C LEU A 47 4.40 0.43 -7.77
N LEU A 48 3.94 1.26 -6.83
CA LEU A 48 2.81 2.17 -7.05
C LEU A 48 3.07 3.19 -8.16
N GLU A 49 4.29 3.72 -8.26
CA GLU A 49 4.62 4.66 -9.35
C GLU A 49 4.55 3.98 -10.72
N ALA A 50 5.02 2.73 -10.82
CA ALA A 50 4.90 1.95 -12.05
C ALA A 50 3.44 1.64 -12.39
N ARG A 51 2.64 1.21 -11.40
CA ARG A 51 1.19 0.99 -11.55
C ARG A 51 0.47 2.25 -12.02
N ASN A 52 0.83 3.42 -11.49
CA ASN A 52 0.19 4.68 -11.86
C ASN A 52 0.49 5.10 -13.30
N ALA A 53 1.72 4.87 -13.77
CA ALA A 53 2.07 5.06 -15.18
C ALA A 53 1.30 4.08 -16.09
N ILE A 54 1.12 2.82 -15.69
CA ILE A 54 0.32 1.86 -16.45
C ILE A 54 -1.16 2.29 -16.49
N ALA A 55 -1.77 2.52 -15.32
CA ALA A 55 -3.20 2.77 -15.19
C ALA A 55 -3.65 4.15 -15.72
N HIS A 56 -2.80 5.18 -15.57
CA HIS A 56 -3.18 6.56 -15.89
C HIS A 56 -2.36 7.16 -17.03
N GLY A 57 -1.22 6.57 -17.36
CA GLY A 57 -0.35 7.00 -18.46
C GLY A 57 -0.25 5.98 -19.59
N LEU A 58 -1.05 4.91 -19.56
CA LEU A 58 -1.07 3.86 -20.58
C LEU A 58 0.32 3.24 -20.83
N GLY A 59 1.07 3.02 -19.75
CA GLY A 59 2.44 2.50 -19.79
C GLY A 59 3.51 3.59 -19.92
N SER A 60 3.12 4.84 -20.11
CA SER A 60 4.03 6.00 -20.05
C SER A 60 3.96 6.71 -18.70
N LEU A 61 5.03 7.39 -18.31
CA LEU A 61 5.03 8.28 -17.14
C LEU A 61 3.93 9.32 -17.30
N THR A 62 3.09 9.47 -16.27
CA THR A 62 2.03 10.49 -16.26
C THR A 62 2.62 11.90 -16.28
N ARG A 63 1.83 12.91 -16.68
CA ARG A 63 2.25 14.31 -16.67
C ARG A 63 2.80 14.75 -15.30
N THR A 64 2.17 14.28 -14.22
CA THR A 64 2.61 14.57 -12.85
C THR A 64 3.93 13.90 -12.52
N GLN A 65 4.15 12.66 -12.95
CA GLN A 65 5.43 11.95 -12.74
C GLN A 65 6.56 12.58 -13.55
N GLN A 66 6.29 13.03 -14.78
CA GLN A 66 7.26 13.77 -15.58
C GLN A 66 7.66 15.09 -14.90
N LYS A 67 6.69 15.82 -14.32
CA LYS A 67 6.97 17.04 -13.54
C LYS A 67 7.78 16.78 -12.26
N LYS A 68 7.57 15.64 -11.60
CA LYS A 68 8.36 15.21 -10.44
C LYS A 68 9.79 14.77 -10.82
N GLY A 69 10.07 14.63 -12.12
CA GLY A 69 11.40 14.33 -12.65
C GLY A 69 11.99 13.04 -12.08
N ASP A 70 13.17 13.17 -11.50
CA ASP A 70 14.01 12.05 -11.07
C ASP A 70 13.41 11.24 -9.92
N SER A 71 12.55 11.83 -9.08
CA SER A 71 11.98 11.11 -7.94
C SER A 71 11.08 9.94 -8.37
N ALA A 72 10.23 10.15 -9.38
CA ALA A 72 9.34 9.09 -9.87
C ALA A 72 10.15 8.00 -10.62
N ARG A 73 11.11 8.42 -11.44
CA ARG A 73 12.02 7.51 -12.15
C ARG A 73 12.82 6.65 -11.17
N ALA A 74 13.42 7.25 -10.15
CA ALA A 74 14.20 6.55 -9.13
C ALA A 74 13.38 5.49 -8.40
N LYS A 75 12.12 5.76 -8.07
CA LYS A 75 11.24 4.77 -7.44
C LYS A 75 10.93 3.58 -8.35
N ILE A 76 10.61 3.83 -9.62
CA ILE A 76 10.33 2.78 -10.60
C ILE A 76 11.59 1.93 -10.84
N THR A 77 12.75 2.57 -11.01
CA THR A 77 14.03 1.86 -11.17
C THR A 77 14.42 1.09 -9.90
N ALA A 78 14.14 1.62 -8.71
CA ALA A 78 14.34 0.91 -7.45
C ALA A 78 13.39 -0.28 -7.24
N ALA A 79 12.31 -0.39 -8.03
CA ALA A 79 11.49 -1.61 -8.14
C ALA A 79 12.09 -2.63 -9.13
N GLY A 80 13.22 -2.30 -9.77
CA GLY A 80 13.86 -3.10 -10.80
C GLY A 80 13.20 -3.00 -12.18
N ILE A 81 12.33 -2.01 -12.39
CA ILE A 81 11.60 -1.83 -13.65
C ILE A 81 12.33 -0.81 -14.53
N ALA A 82 12.51 -1.16 -15.80
CA ALA A 82 13.19 -0.30 -16.77
C ALA A 82 12.28 0.82 -17.31
N ILE A 83 12.89 1.96 -17.63
CA ILE A 83 12.22 3.08 -18.29
C ILE A 83 13.04 3.46 -19.54
N VAL A 84 12.38 3.51 -20.69
CA VAL A 84 12.96 4.00 -21.96
C VAL A 84 12.23 5.26 -22.38
N GLY A 85 12.94 6.40 -22.37
CA GLY A 85 12.32 7.71 -22.58
C GLY A 85 11.31 8.01 -21.48
N THR A 86 10.02 7.96 -21.81
CA THR A 86 8.89 8.09 -20.87
C THR A 86 8.11 6.78 -20.69
N GLN A 87 8.48 5.71 -21.39
CA GLN A 87 7.74 4.44 -21.33
C GLN A 87 8.35 3.50 -20.32
N ILE A 88 7.48 2.82 -19.58
CA ILE A 88 7.85 1.69 -18.73
C ILE A 88 7.97 0.46 -19.61
N GLN A 89 9.08 -0.25 -19.46
CA GLN A 89 9.26 -1.58 -20.05
C GLN A 89 9.13 -2.62 -18.95
N LEU A 90 8.15 -3.50 -19.09
CA LEU A 90 7.91 -4.61 -18.18
C LEU A 90 8.39 -5.90 -18.82
N THR A 91 9.11 -6.69 -18.04
CA THR A 91 9.40 -8.08 -18.34
C THR A 91 8.49 -8.99 -17.51
N GLU A 92 8.42 -10.26 -17.88
CA GLU A 92 7.73 -11.27 -17.06
C GLU A 92 8.34 -11.39 -15.65
N GLN A 93 9.67 -11.21 -15.54
CA GLN A 93 10.36 -11.19 -14.26
C GLN A 93 9.91 -10.02 -13.37
N ASP A 94 9.57 -8.87 -13.95
CA ASP A 94 9.06 -7.73 -13.19
C ASP A 94 7.66 -7.98 -12.64
N LEU A 95 6.81 -8.64 -13.42
CA LEU A 95 5.47 -9.06 -12.98
C LEU A 95 5.57 -10.09 -11.86
N GLU A 96 6.49 -11.05 -11.98
CA GLU A 96 6.75 -12.05 -10.95
C GLU A 96 7.27 -11.41 -9.65
N ARG A 97 8.18 -10.43 -9.76
CA ARG A 97 8.65 -9.65 -8.60
C ARG A 97 7.49 -8.90 -7.94
N ALA A 98 6.67 -8.19 -8.73
CA ALA A 98 5.52 -7.46 -8.22
C ALA A 98 4.51 -8.40 -7.51
N ARG A 99 4.23 -9.56 -8.11
CA ARG A 99 3.40 -10.61 -7.50
C ARG A 99 3.92 -11.02 -6.14
N ASN A 100 5.22 -11.31 -6.04
CA ASN A 100 5.84 -11.77 -4.79
C ASN A 100 5.80 -10.68 -3.71
N VAL A 101 6.04 -9.42 -4.07
CA VAL A 101 5.93 -8.29 -3.12
C VAL A 101 4.48 -8.15 -2.62
N CYS A 102 3.49 -8.25 -3.50
CA CYS A 102 2.07 -8.22 -3.10
C CYS A 102 1.70 -9.40 -2.19
N ARG A 103 2.13 -10.62 -2.55
CA ARG A 103 1.89 -11.81 -1.73
C ARG A 103 2.51 -11.66 -0.34
N ASN A 104 3.78 -11.23 -0.28
CA ASN A 104 4.48 -11.03 0.99
C ASN A 104 3.81 -9.97 1.87
N LEU A 105 3.26 -8.89 1.28
CA LEU A 105 2.46 -7.91 2.03
C LEU A 105 1.21 -8.57 2.62
N ILE A 106 0.46 -9.32 1.82
CA ILE A 106 -0.76 -10.01 2.28
C ILE A 106 -0.42 -10.98 3.41
N GLU A 107 0.60 -11.82 3.25
CA GLU A 107 1.05 -12.74 4.30
C GLU A 107 1.48 -12.01 5.58
N ALA A 108 2.14 -10.86 5.47
CA ALA A 108 2.53 -10.06 6.62
C ALA A 108 1.30 -9.47 7.33
N VAL A 109 0.30 -9.01 6.57
CA VAL A 109 -0.98 -8.54 7.11
C VAL A 109 -1.74 -9.68 7.79
N ASP A 110 -1.85 -10.84 7.16
CA ASP A 110 -2.55 -12.01 7.71
C ASP A 110 -1.92 -12.46 9.03
N LYS A 111 -0.58 -12.49 9.10
CA LYS A 111 0.17 -12.78 10.33
C LYS A 111 -0.06 -11.69 11.38
N GLY A 112 0.03 -10.43 11.01
CA GLY A 112 -0.16 -9.29 11.91
C GLY A 112 -1.57 -9.27 12.52
N VAL A 113 -2.61 -9.51 11.72
CA VAL A 113 -3.99 -9.59 12.20
C VAL A 113 -4.20 -10.81 13.07
N SER A 114 -3.75 -11.99 12.64
CA SER A 114 -3.96 -13.26 13.37
C SER A 114 -3.24 -13.33 14.71
N SER A 115 -2.14 -12.60 14.87
CA SER A 115 -1.38 -12.52 16.13
C SER A 115 -1.84 -11.41 17.06
N HIS A 116 -2.70 -10.49 16.59
CA HIS A 116 -3.11 -9.34 17.38
C HIS A 116 -4.34 -9.66 18.25
N PRO A 117 -4.33 -9.31 19.56
CA PRO A 117 -5.43 -9.62 20.49
C PRO A 117 -6.79 -9.01 20.10
N LEU A 118 -6.82 -8.02 19.20
CA LEU A 118 -8.05 -7.44 18.65
C LEU A 118 -8.79 -8.37 17.68
N ALA A 119 -8.12 -9.37 17.08
CA ALA A 119 -8.76 -10.35 16.21
C ALA A 119 -9.65 -11.35 16.98
N ALA A 120 -9.50 -11.44 18.30
CA ALA A 120 -10.33 -12.30 19.16
C ALA A 120 -11.65 -11.64 19.61
N VAL A 121 -11.91 -10.38 19.21
CA VAL A 121 -13.03 -9.56 19.72
C VAL A 121 -14.09 -9.31 18.63
N VAL A 122 -13.89 -9.83 17.42
CA VAL A 122 -14.86 -9.74 16.30
C VAL A 122 -15.50 -11.10 16.05
#